data_AF-A0A936MQD7-F1
#
_entry.id   AF-A0A936MQD7-F1
#
_cell.length_a   1.000
_cell.length_b   1.000
_cell.length_c   1.000
_cell.angle_alpha   90.00
_cell.angle_beta   90.00
_cell.angle_gamma   90.00
#
_symmetry.space_group_name_H-M   'P 1'
#
loop_
_entity.id
_entity.type
_entity.pdbx_description
1 polymer ?
#
loop_
_entity_poly.entity_id
_entity_poly.type
_entity_poly.pdbx_seq_one_letter_code
_entity_poly.pdbx_strand_id
1 'polypeptide(L)'
;MTIAANPKEQGLHIQWRAYVLNDFMHETDWAAKLSHEESFPFRRAFIPHVCKYAWGAISAAIIRSLILNNIELTVPRVEGVLRHWEALDTLKYIDLYQRPISLTDLMVFYYHGHIAMWVDEPTGNIRTDLQTAIDQMRNASEDEIHTRLLARLRALVDIEKDLNHREWLKSPGVIEEAVEAERAERAKGKLAYDDLTTGQIGSHGGLLSRLERDHYPGNVH
;
A
#
# COMPACT_ATOMS: atom_id res chain seq x y z
N MET A 1 -14.13 0.30 -0.50
CA MET A 1 -14.43 -1.14 -0.65
C MET A 1 -15.31 -1.51 0.52
N THR A 2 -16.60 -1.69 0.26
CA THR A 2 -17.57 -2.09 1.29
C THR A 2 -17.69 -3.59 1.21
N ILE A 3 -17.38 -4.33 2.27
CA ILE A 3 -17.62 -5.78 2.31
C ILE A 3 -19.12 -5.98 2.51
N ALA A 4 -19.92 -5.92 1.44
CA ALA A 4 -21.38 -6.01 1.55
C ALA A 4 -21.87 -7.46 1.69
N ALA A 5 -22.66 -7.70 2.72
CA ALA A 5 -23.40 -8.93 2.95
C ALA A 5 -24.78 -8.84 2.31
N ASN A 6 -25.13 -9.80 1.45
CA ASN A 6 -26.50 -9.96 0.95
C ASN A 6 -27.38 -10.53 2.09
N PRO A 7 -28.40 -9.81 2.59
CA PRO A 7 -29.10 -10.13 3.84
C PRO A 7 -30.15 -11.24 3.70
N LYS A 8 -30.10 -12.07 2.65
CA LYS A 8 -31.09 -13.12 2.42
C LYS A 8 -30.42 -14.47 2.23
N GLU A 9 -29.83 -15.02 3.28
CA GLU A 9 -29.67 -16.47 3.42
C GLU A 9 -29.39 -16.82 4.89
N GLN A 10 -30.15 -17.80 5.38
CA GLN A 10 -30.21 -18.19 6.78
C GLN A 10 -28.87 -18.82 7.22
N GLY A 11 -28.12 -18.12 8.08
CA GLY A 11 -26.82 -18.59 8.58
C GLY A 11 -25.94 -17.47 9.15
N LEU A 12 -26.54 -16.56 9.90
CA LEU A 12 -25.94 -15.31 10.37
C LEU A 12 -24.96 -15.52 11.53
N HIS A 13 -23.68 -15.75 11.24
CA HIS A 13 -22.62 -15.52 12.23
C HIS A 13 -21.30 -14.95 11.67
N ILE A 14 -21.05 -15.05 10.36
CA ILE A 14 -19.75 -14.66 9.77
C ILE A 14 -19.80 -13.29 9.08
N GLN A 15 -20.93 -12.90 8.49
CA GLN A 15 -21.06 -11.64 7.71
C GLN A 15 -20.98 -10.35 8.55
N TRP A 16 -21.36 -10.37 9.83
CA TRP A 16 -21.34 -9.18 10.68
C TRP A 16 -19.95 -8.76 11.15
N ARG A 17 -18.98 -9.68 11.17
CA ARG A 17 -17.66 -9.44 11.76
C ARG A 17 -16.79 -8.48 10.94
N ALA A 18 -16.97 -8.44 9.62
CA ALA A 18 -16.17 -7.58 8.73
C ALA A 18 -16.59 -6.10 8.74
N TYR A 19 -17.88 -5.80 8.91
CA TYR A 19 -18.40 -4.43 9.00
C TYR A 19 -17.94 -3.70 10.27
N VAL A 20 -18.01 -4.38 11.43
CA VAL A 20 -17.68 -3.80 12.74
C VAL A 20 -16.22 -3.33 12.83
N LEU A 21 -15.32 -3.93 12.04
CA LEU A 21 -13.90 -3.61 12.06
C LEU A 21 -13.47 -2.55 11.05
N ASN A 22 -14.18 -2.41 9.92
CA ASN A 22 -14.03 -1.22 9.09
C ASN A 22 -14.42 0.03 9.90
N ASP A 23 -15.52 -0.06 10.66
CA ASP A 23 -15.89 0.98 11.64
C ASP A 23 -14.85 1.08 12.76
N PHE A 24 -14.37 -0.01 13.36
CA PHE A 24 -13.35 0.08 14.42
C PHE A 24 -12.04 0.72 13.93
N MET A 25 -11.62 0.44 12.69
CA MET A 25 -10.43 1.08 12.13
C MET A 25 -10.69 2.54 11.77
N HIS A 26 -11.88 2.86 11.25
CA HIS A 26 -12.33 4.24 11.03
C HIS A 26 -12.43 5.02 12.35
N GLU A 27 -12.88 4.38 13.43
CA GLU A 27 -12.92 4.89 14.80
C GLU A 27 -11.52 4.98 15.41
N THR A 28 -10.59 4.05 15.11
CA THR A 28 -9.17 4.22 15.49
C THR A 28 -8.51 5.34 14.70
N ASP A 29 -8.93 5.60 13.46
CA ASP A 29 -8.47 6.76 12.68
C ASP A 29 -9.03 8.07 13.23
N TRP A 30 -10.29 8.06 13.69
CA TRP A 30 -10.89 9.19 14.39
C TRP A 30 -10.26 9.42 15.77
N ALA A 31 -9.97 8.35 16.50
CA ALA A 31 -9.22 8.37 17.75
C ALA A 31 -7.76 8.77 17.52
N ALA A 32 -7.15 8.42 16.39
CA ALA A 32 -5.81 8.85 15.96
C ALA A 32 -5.75 10.30 15.45
N LYS A 33 -6.79 11.10 15.74
CA LYS A 33 -6.62 12.54 16.01
C LYS A 33 -5.81 12.82 17.29
N LEU A 34 -5.30 11.78 17.96
CA LEU A 34 -4.02 11.81 18.70
C LEU A 34 -2.94 12.50 17.84
N SER A 35 -1.96 13.13 18.47
CA SER A 35 -0.94 13.87 17.72
C SER A 35 -0.24 12.95 16.70
N HIS A 36 0.28 13.50 15.60
CA HIS A 36 1.02 12.75 14.58
C HIS A 36 2.10 11.85 15.22
N GLU A 37 2.67 12.30 16.34
CA GLU A 37 3.69 11.64 17.16
C GLU A 37 3.22 10.31 17.80
N GLU A 38 1.95 10.17 18.16
CA GLU A 38 1.41 8.97 18.82
C GLU A 38 0.90 7.92 17.82
N SER A 39 0.59 8.35 16.60
CA SER A 39 0.02 7.50 15.56
C SER A 39 0.98 6.38 15.11
N PHE A 40 2.28 6.67 15.04
CA PHE A 40 3.29 5.74 14.56
C PHE A 40 3.61 4.63 15.58
N PRO A 41 3.92 4.94 16.86
CA PRO A 41 4.07 3.91 17.90
C PRO A 41 2.84 3.01 18.02
N PHE A 42 1.64 3.58 17.96
CA PHE A 42 0.40 2.80 18.00
C PHE A 42 0.33 1.81 16.83
N ARG A 43 0.52 2.27 15.59
CA ARG A 43 0.45 1.40 14.39
C ARG A 43 1.51 0.30 14.42
N ARG A 44 2.72 0.61 14.89
CA ARG A 44 3.82 -0.38 15.05
C ARG A 44 3.46 -1.49 16.05
N ALA A 45 2.69 -1.19 17.10
CA ALA A 45 2.21 -2.21 18.04
C ALA A 45 0.94 -2.92 17.54
N PHE A 46 0.01 -2.17 16.95
CA PHE A 46 -1.30 -2.65 16.54
C PHE A 46 -1.24 -3.61 15.35
N ILE A 47 -0.49 -3.27 14.29
CA ILE A 47 -0.44 -4.06 13.05
C ILE A 47 0.04 -5.49 13.32
N PRO A 48 1.20 -5.73 13.97
CA PRO A 48 1.62 -7.09 14.30
C PRO A 48 0.65 -7.84 15.21
N HIS A 49 -0.12 -7.13 16.04
CA HIS A 49 -1.13 -7.75 16.90
C HIS A 49 -2.34 -8.24 16.10
N VAL A 50 -2.95 -7.39 15.27
CA VAL A 50 -4.15 -7.76 14.50
C VAL A 50 -3.84 -8.75 13.38
N CYS A 51 -2.64 -8.69 12.78
CA CYS A 51 -2.20 -9.64 11.76
C CYS A 51 -2.04 -11.08 12.27
N LYS A 52 -2.20 -11.35 13.58
CA LYS A 52 -2.30 -12.71 14.14
C LYS A 52 -3.62 -13.41 13.81
N TYR A 53 -4.61 -12.66 13.33
CA TYR A 53 -5.93 -13.16 12.98
C TYR A 53 -6.19 -12.93 11.50
N ALA A 54 -6.82 -13.90 10.82
CA ALA A 54 -7.10 -13.82 9.38
C ALA A 54 -7.81 -12.52 8.99
N TRP A 55 -8.89 -12.17 9.70
CA TRP A 55 -9.65 -10.93 9.45
C TRP A 55 -8.79 -9.67 9.64
N GLY A 56 -7.88 -9.68 10.63
CA GLY A 56 -7.04 -8.53 10.96
C GLY A 56 -5.95 -8.35 9.92
N ALA A 57 -5.37 -9.46 9.47
CA ALA A 57 -4.40 -9.49 8.38
C ALA A 57 -4.98 -8.90 7.07
N ILE A 58 -6.15 -9.37 6.63
CA ILE A 58 -6.74 -8.84 5.39
C ILE A 58 -7.17 -7.38 5.54
N SER A 59 -7.74 -6.98 6.69
CA SER A 59 -8.11 -5.59 6.96
C SER A 59 -6.88 -4.67 6.93
N ALA A 60 -5.79 -5.09 7.57
CA ALA A 60 -4.54 -4.33 7.58
C ALA A 60 -3.87 -4.26 6.20
N ALA A 61 -4.06 -5.27 5.34
CA ALA A 61 -3.48 -5.32 4.01
C ALA A 61 -4.18 -4.42 2.97
N ILE A 62 -5.50 -4.19 3.11
CA ILE A 62 -6.32 -3.52 2.08
C ILE A 62 -6.72 -2.08 2.43
N ILE A 63 -6.38 -1.60 3.62
CA ILE A 63 -6.72 -0.26 4.07
C ILE A 63 -5.86 0.80 3.36
N ARG A 64 -6.53 1.70 2.63
CA ARG A 64 -5.88 2.63 1.68
C ARG A 64 -5.43 3.95 2.27
N SER A 65 -6.14 4.47 3.27
CA SER A 65 -6.18 5.92 3.47
C SER A 65 -5.19 6.45 4.49
N LEU A 66 -4.74 5.67 5.47
CA LEU A 66 -4.18 6.27 6.69
C LEU A 66 -3.03 5.50 7.33
N ILE A 67 -2.51 4.45 6.69
CA ILE A 67 -1.36 3.73 7.22
C ILE A 67 -0.10 4.07 6.44
N LEU A 68 0.93 4.50 7.16
CA LEU A 68 2.27 4.66 6.64
C LEU A 68 2.71 3.37 5.95
N ASN A 69 3.11 3.47 4.69
CA ASN A 69 3.48 2.35 3.84
C ASN A 69 4.99 2.21 3.80
N ASN A 70 5.60 2.17 4.99
CA ASN A 70 7.01 1.83 5.12
C ASN A 70 7.21 0.31 5.18
N ILE A 71 8.44 -0.14 4.96
CA ILE A 71 8.79 -1.56 4.95
C ILE A 71 8.44 -2.23 6.29
N GLU A 72 8.74 -1.59 7.43
CA GLU A 72 8.51 -2.12 8.79
C GLU A 72 7.05 -2.50 9.04
N LEU A 73 6.11 -1.72 8.49
CA LEU A 73 4.69 -1.96 8.68
C LEU A 73 4.08 -2.76 7.53
N THR A 74 4.67 -2.70 6.34
CA THR A 74 4.15 -3.41 5.15
C THR A 74 4.44 -4.89 5.19
N VAL A 75 5.66 -5.27 5.58
CA VAL A 75 6.06 -6.68 5.67
C VAL A 75 5.12 -7.48 6.59
N PRO A 76 4.85 -7.06 7.85
CA PRO A 76 3.94 -7.79 8.73
C PRO A 76 2.49 -7.90 8.21
N ARG A 77 2.02 -6.96 7.38
CA ARG A 77 0.68 -7.04 6.77
C ARG A 77 0.62 -8.17 5.76
N VAL A 78 1.59 -8.19 4.83
CA VAL A 78 1.65 -9.20 3.78
C VAL A 78 1.86 -10.57 4.38
N GLU A 79 2.76 -10.70 5.36
CA GLU A 79 2.98 -11.96 6.08
C GLU A 79 1.73 -12.47 6.80
N GLY A 80 0.96 -11.56 7.41
CA GLY A 80 -0.32 -11.92 8.03
C GLY A 80 -1.27 -12.55 7.02
N VAL A 81 -1.38 -11.96 5.81
CA VAL A 81 -2.23 -12.50 4.75
C VAL A 81 -1.70 -13.86 4.27
N LEU A 82 -0.40 -13.98 4.00
CA LEU A 82 0.20 -15.24 3.55
C LEU A 82 0.03 -16.38 4.56
N ARG A 83 0.15 -16.07 5.86
CA ARG A 83 -0.07 -17.04 6.95
C ARG A 83 -1.51 -17.54 7.03
N HIS A 84 -2.46 -16.70 6.67
CA HIS A 84 -3.89 -16.98 6.75
C HIS A 84 -4.55 -17.22 5.39
N TRP A 85 -3.74 -17.44 4.35
CA TRP A 85 -4.20 -17.44 2.97
C TRP A 85 -5.38 -18.38 2.75
N GLU A 86 -5.25 -19.64 3.19
CA GLU A 86 -6.23 -20.69 2.99
C GLU A 86 -7.58 -20.35 3.66
N ALA A 87 -7.54 -19.72 4.83
CA ALA A 87 -8.76 -19.28 5.51
C ALA A 87 -9.40 -18.09 4.80
N LEU A 88 -8.58 -17.13 4.34
CA LEU A 88 -9.01 -15.94 3.62
C LEU A 88 -9.59 -16.28 2.25
N ASP A 89 -9.02 -17.26 1.55
CA ASP A 89 -9.45 -17.66 0.21
C ASP A 89 -10.87 -18.30 0.19
N THR A 90 -11.40 -18.68 1.36
CA THR A 90 -12.80 -19.13 1.51
C THR A 90 -13.82 -17.98 1.51
N LEU A 91 -13.34 -16.73 1.65
CA LEU A 91 -14.20 -15.55 1.73
C LEU A 91 -14.56 -15.03 0.34
N LYS A 92 -15.66 -14.27 0.27
CA LYS A 92 -16.09 -13.58 -0.95
C LYS A 92 -15.64 -12.12 -0.90
N TYR A 93 -15.00 -11.67 -1.96
CA TYR A 93 -14.52 -10.30 -2.12
C TYR A 93 -15.23 -9.61 -3.28
N ILE A 94 -15.31 -8.28 -3.21
CA ILE A 94 -15.84 -7.45 -4.30
C ILE A 94 -14.87 -6.32 -4.61
N ASP A 95 -14.73 -5.99 -5.90
CA ASP A 95 -13.92 -4.87 -6.34
C ASP A 95 -14.64 -3.52 -6.18
N LEU A 96 -13.99 -2.44 -6.63
CA LEU A 96 -14.56 -1.08 -6.60
C LEU A 96 -15.80 -0.93 -7.49
N TYR A 97 -16.02 -1.85 -8.44
CA TYR A 97 -17.17 -1.90 -9.33
C TYR A 97 -18.23 -2.92 -8.85
N GLN A 98 -18.13 -3.37 -7.60
CA GLN A 98 -19.03 -4.34 -6.96
C GLN A 98 -19.06 -5.70 -7.66
N ARG A 99 -18.01 -6.06 -8.40
CA ARG A 99 -17.89 -7.36 -9.05
C ARG A 99 -17.20 -8.34 -8.12
N PRO A 100 -17.65 -9.61 -8.05
CA PRO A 100 -16.95 -10.64 -7.32
C PRO A 100 -15.51 -10.80 -7.84
N ILE A 101 -14.56 -10.90 -6.91
CA ILE A 101 -13.15 -11.15 -7.21
C ILE A 101 -12.58 -12.20 -6.25
N SER A 102 -11.49 -12.85 -6.66
CA SER A 102 -10.76 -13.78 -5.78
C SER A 102 -9.85 -13.04 -4.77
N LEU A 103 -9.36 -13.74 -3.76
CA LEU A 103 -8.30 -13.21 -2.89
C LEU A 103 -7.05 -12.87 -3.72
N THR A 104 -6.68 -13.72 -4.68
CA THR A 104 -5.57 -13.48 -5.60
C THR A 104 -5.72 -12.14 -6.32
N ASP A 105 -6.87 -11.89 -6.94
CA ASP A 105 -7.12 -10.64 -7.68
C ASP A 105 -7.09 -9.42 -6.75
N LEU A 106 -7.65 -9.56 -5.54
CA LEU A 106 -7.60 -8.52 -4.52
C LEU A 106 -6.14 -8.20 -4.14
N MET A 107 -5.33 -9.22 -3.88
CA MET A 107 -3.93 -9.03 -3.51
C MET A 107 -3.10 -8.45 -4.65
N VAL A 108 -3.32 -8.90 -5.90
CA VAL A 108 -2.71 -8.28 -7.09
C VAL A 108 -3.07 -6.80 -7.16
N PHE A 109 -4.34 -6.46 -7.00
CA PHE A 109 -4.80 -5.07 -7.07
C PHE A 109 -4.11 -4.17 -6.04
N TYR A 110 -3.92 -4.65 -4.79
CA TYR A 110 -3.30 -3.86 -3.73
C TYR A 110 -1.76 -3.85 -3.76
N TYR A 111 -1.14 -4.95 -4.21
CA TYR A 111 0.30 -5.17 -4.06
C TYR A 111 1.08 -5.26 -5.37
N HIS A 112 0.45 -5.08 -6.55
CA HIS A 112 1.17 -5.08 -7.83
C HIS A 112 2.35 -4.09 -7.85
N GLY A 113 2.22 -2.92 -7.23
CA GLY A 113 3.31 -1.94 -7.16
C GLY A 113 4.48 -2.40 -6.28
N HIS A 114 4.19 -3.15 -5.21
CA HIS A 114 5.20 -3.75 -4.35
C HIS A 114 5.98 -4.82 -5.13
N ILE A 115 5.25 -5.70 -5.82
CA ILE A 115 5.85 -6.75 -6.66
C ILE A 115 6.70 -6.13 -7.76
N ALA A 116 6.19 -5.12 -8.45
CA ALA A 116 6.92 -4.45 -9.52
C ALA A 116 8.18 -3.69 -9.07
N MET A 117 8.30 -3.38 -7.78
CA MET A 117 9.50 -2.74 -7.22
C MET A 117 10.49 -3.77 -6.63
N TRP A 118 9.96 -4.84 -6.05
CA TRP A 118 10.72 -5.74 -5.18
C TRP A 118 10.96 -7.13 -5.75
N VAL A 119 10.33 -7.49 -6.87
CA VAL A 119 10.46 -8.80 -7.51
C VAL A 119 11.03 -8.61 -8.91
N ASP A 120 12.30 -8.99 -9.08
CA ASP A 120 13.02 -8.78 -10.35
C ASP A 120 12.46 -9.69 -11.46
N GLU A 121 12.05 -10.90 -11.12
CA GLU A 121 11.47 -11.90 -12.04
C GLU A 121 10.16 -12.46 -11.45
N PRO A 122 9.02 -11.77 -11.66
CA PRO A 122 7.74 -12.22 -11.10
C PRO A 122 7.30 -13.53 -11.76
N THR A 123 6.88 -14.48 -10.92
CA THR A 123 6.45 -15.82 -11.35
C THR A 123 5.02 -15.85 -11.86
N GLY A 124 4.23 -14.80 -11.57
CA GLY A 124 2.79 -14.76 -11.81
C GLY A 124 1.98 -15.50 -10.75
N ASN A 125 2.63 -16.19 -9.81
CA ASN A 125 2.00 -16.69 -8.60
C ASN A 125 2.07 -15.63 -7.51
N ILE A 126 0.94 -15.01 -7.20
CA ILE A 126 0.87 -13.91 -6.24
C ILE A 126 1.46 -14.25 -4.87
N ARG A 127 1.29 -15.49 -4.38
CA ARG A 127 1.79 -15.88 -3.05
C ARG A 127 3.30 -15.94 -3.04
N THR A 128 3.88 -16.56 -4.07
CA THR A 128 5.33 -16.66 -4.26
C THR A 128 5.93 -15.26 -4.44
N ASP A 129 5.35 -14.45 -5.32
CA ASP A 129 5.87 -13.12 -5.63
C ASP A 129 5.80 -12.19 -4.40
N LEU A 130 4.74 -12.28 -3.59
CA LEU A 130 4.65 -11.54 -2.32
C LEU A 130 5.69 -12.00 -1.30
N GLN A 131 5.96 -13.30 -1.21
CA GLN A 131 7.00 -13.82 -0.32
C GLN A 131 8.38 -13.32 -0.75
N THR A 132 8.68 -13.37 -2.06
CA THR A 132 9.93 -12.82 -2.61
C THR A 132 10.05 -11.33 -2.31
N ALA A 133 8.98 -10.56 -2.50
CA ALA A 133 8.99 -9.12 -2.18
C ALA A 133 9.29 -8.86 -0.69
N ILE A 134 8.71 -9.67 0.22
CA ILE A 134 9.01 -9.59 1.66
C ILE A 134 10.50 -9.85 1.93
N ASP A 135 11.03 -10.91 1.36
CA ASP A 135 12.41 -11.32 1.61
C ASP A 135 13.40 -10.27 1.08
N GLN A 136 13.12 -9.68 -0.09
CA GLN A 136 13.90 -8.58 -0.64
C GLN A 136 13.80 -7.31 0.23
N MET A 137 12.58 -6.88 0.59
CA MET A 137 12.36 -5.72 1.45
C MET A 137 13.11 -5.82 2.80
N ARG A 138 13.20 -7.02 3.39
CA ARG A 138 13.88 -7.23 4.68
C ARG A 138 15.39 -7.12 4.60
N ASN A 139 15.97 -7.54 3.48
CA ASN A 139 17.41 -7.67 3.33
C ASN A 139 18.03 -6.47 2.58
N ALA A 140 17.20 -5.62 1.97
CA ALA A 140 17.65 -4.48 1.22
C ALA A 140 18.37 -3.45 2.09
N SER A 141 19.49 -2.95 1.58
CA SER A 141 20.19 -1.80 2.17
C SER A 141 19.42 -0.50 1.87
N GLU A 142 19.76 0.58 2.57
CA GLU A 142 19.15 1.88 2.31
C GLU A 142 19.43 2.37 0.87
N ASP A 143 20.63 2.11 0.35
CA ASP A 143 21.01 2.46 -1.02
C ASP A 143 20.26 1.61 -2.05
N GLU A 144 20.02 0.32 -1.75
CA GLU A 144 19.21 -0.54 -2.60
C GLU A 144 17.75 -0.08 -2.64
N ILE A 145 17.15 0.22 -1.48
CA ILE A 145 15.79 0.77 -1.39
C ILE A 145 15.67 2.02 -2.26
N HIS A 146 16.63 2.94 -2.13
CA HIS A 146 16.65 4.19 -2.88
C HIS A 146 16.78 3.94 -4.39
N THR A 147 17.69 3.04 -4.78
CA THR A 147 17.90 2.69 -6.20
C THR A 147 16.65 2.07 -6.82
N ARG A 148 16.00 1.11 -6.13
CA ARG A 148 14.75 0.48 -6.57
C ARG A 148 13.61 1.50 -6.66
N LEU A 149 13.55 2.46 -5.74
CA LEU A 149 12.53 3.52 -5.74
C LEU A 149 12.65 4.39 -7.00
N LEU A 150 13.86 4.87 -7.31
CA LEU A 150 14.10 5.68 -8.51
C LEU A 150 13.76 4.92 -9.79
N ALA A 151 14.19 3.66 -9.89
CA ALA A 151 13.86 2.81 -11.03
C ALA A 151 12.34 2.62 -11.18
N ARG A 152 11.64 2.38 -10.07
CA ARG A 152 10.18 2.22 -10.06
C ARG A 152 9.44 3.49 -10.48
N LEU A 153 9.83 4.65 -9.94
CA LEU A 153 9.20 5.93 -10.29
C LEU A 153 9.38 6.25 -11.78
N ARG A 154 10.59 6.04 -12.32
CA ARG A 154 10.84 6.21 -13.76
C ARG A 154 9.96 5.29 -14.62
N ALA A 155 9.89 4.01 -14.26
CA ALA A 155 9.04 3.05 -14.98
C ALA A 155 7.54 3.43 -14.89
N LEU A 156 7.10 4.01 -13.77
CA LEU A 156 5.72 4.45 -13.58
C LEU A 156 5.33 5.63 -14.47
N VAL A 157 6.26 6.54 -14.80
CA VAL A 157 5.95 7.69 -15.68
C VAL A 157 5.40 7.23 -17.03
N ASP A 158 5.91 6.12 -17.57
CA ASP A 158 5.47 5.56 -18.85
C ASP A 158 4.11 4.85 -18.79
N ILE A 159 3.75 4.32 -17.62
CA ILE A 159 2.56 3.48 -17.44
C ILE A 159 1.37 4.33 -16.97
N GLU A 160 1.62 5.40 -16.21
CA GLU A 160 0.59 6.23 -15.65
C GLU A 160 -0.07 7.10 -16.72
N LYS A 161 -1.36 6.86 -16.96
CA LYS A 161 -2.11 7.45 -18.08
C LYS A 161 -2.55 8.88 -17.79
N ASP A 162 -2.62 9.24 -16.52
CA ASP A 162 -3.16 10.52 -16.07
C ASP A 162 -2.10 11.62 -15.96
N LEU A 163 -0.82 11.30 -16.16
CA LEU A 163 0.26 12.29 -16.24
C LEU A 163 0.25 13.01 -17.61
N ASN A 164 0.12 14.34 -17.61
CA ASN A 164 0.07 15.15 -18.84
C ASN A 164 1.47 15.57 -19.32
N HIS A 165 2.41 15.74 -18.39
CA HIS A 165 3.76 16.26 -18.65
C HIS A 165 4.87 15.21 -18.44
N ARG A 166 4.67 14.00 -18.98
CA ARG A 166 5.60 12.85 -18.83
C ARG A 166 7.03 13.14 -19.29
N GLU A 167 7.20 13.86 -20.41
CA GLU A 167 8.54 14.15 -20.95
C GLU A 167 9.37 15.03 -20.01
N TRP A 168 8.72 15.93 -19.25
CA TRP A 168 9.39 16.68 -18.20
C TRP A 168 9.76 15.77 -17.03
N LEU A 169 8.87 14.90 -16.56
CA LEU A 169 9.17 13.94 -15.48
C LEU A 169 10.32 12.98 -15.83
N LYS A 170 10.52 12.67 -17.12
CA LYS A 170 11.65 11.88 -17.63
C LYS A 170 12.95 12.65 -17.76
N SER A 171 12.92 13.97 -17.61
CA SER A 171 14.12 14.78 -17.74
C SER A 171 15.12 14.43 -16.64
N PRO A 172 16.43 14.34 -16.95
CA PRO A 172 17.44 13.98 -15.96
C PRO A 172 17.38 14.89 -14.73
N GLY A 173 17.40 14.30 -13.53
CA GLY A 173 17.43 15.04 -12.26
C GLY A 173 16.05 15.28 -11.65
N VAL A 174 14.96 15.30 -12.42
CA VAL A 174 13.64 15.69 -11.90
C VAL A 174 13.14 14.73 -10.81
N ILE A 175 13.18 13.42 -11.08
CA ILE A 175 12.73 12.42 -10.09
C ILE A 175 13.77 12.29 -8.96
N GLU A 176 15.06 12.38 -9.29
CA GLU A 176 16.14 12.22 -8.32
C GLU A 176 16.11 13.33 -7.27
N GLU A 177 16.03 14.60 -7.71
CA GLU A 177 15.95 15.76 -6.83
C GLU A 177 14.71 15.72 -5.93
N ALA A 178 13.57 15.27 -6.48
CA ALA A 178 12.35 15.12 -5.72
C ALA A 178 12.45 14.06 -4.62
N VAL A 179 13.01 12.89 -4.94
CA VAL A 179 13.19 11.81 -3.97
C VAL A 179 14.22 12.19 -2.90
N GLU A 180 15.30 12.87 -3.29
CA GLU A 180 16.30 13.38 -2.34
C GLU A 180 15.73 14.48 -1.43
N ALA A 181 14.85 15.33 -1.95
CA ALA A 181 14.13 16.30 -1.12
C ALA A 181 13.27 15.60 -0.06
N GLU A 182 12.51 14.57 -0.43
CA GLU A 182 11.74 13.77 0.54
C GLU A 182 12.65 13.07 1.56
N ARG A 183 13.79 12.55 1.11
CA ARG A 183 14.80 11.92 1.98
C ARG A 183 15.39 12.91 2.98
N ALA A 184 15.67 14.14 2.57
CA ALA A 184 16.15 15.20 3.45
C ALA A 184 15.08 15.62 4.48
N GLU A 185 13.80 15.65 4.09
CA GLU A 185 12.70 15.90 5.00
C GLU A 185 12.49 14.78 6.03
N ARG A 186 12.84 13.53 5.69
CA ARG A 186 12.86 12.41 6.62
C ARG A 186 13.75 12.66 7.84
N ALA A 187 14.91 13.29 7.64
CA ALA A 187 15.82 13.68 8.73
C ALA A 187 15.20 14.72 9.68
N LYS A 188 14.13 15.42 9.24
CA LYS A 188 13.34 16.37 10.04
C LYS A 188 12.11 15.72 10.67
N GLY A 189 11.97 14.39 10.57
CA GLY A 189 10.86 13.63 11.13
C GLY A 189 9.64 13.50 10.22
N LYS A 190 9.71 13.91 8.94
CA LYS A 190 8.63 13.66 7.98
C LYS A 190 8.66 12.22 7.48
N LEU A 191 7.50 11.65 7.18
CA LEU A 191 7.38 10.22 6.86
C LEU A 191 7.12 9.94 5.37
N ALA A 192 6.99 10.99 4.56
CA ALA A 192 6.65 10.87 3.15
C ALA A 192 7.66 10.04 2.35
N TYR A 193 8.96 10.13 2.65
CA TYR A 193 9.97 9.25 2.04
C TYR A 193 9.72 7.78 2.37
N ASP A 194 9.44 7.47 3.64
CA ASP A 194 9.22 6.09 4.09
C ASP A 194 8.01 5.46 3.38
N ASP A 195 6.96 6.24 3.09
CA ASP A 195 5.78 5.81 2.34
C ASP A 195 6.06 5.45 0.87
N LEU A 196 7.17 5.91 0.31
CA LEU A 196 7.60 5.58 -1.05
C LEU A 196 8.38 4.27 -1.10
N THR A 197 8.98 3.84 0.02
CA THR A 197 9.96 2.72 0.02
C THR A 197 9.38 1.36 -0.32
N THR A 198 8.06 1.19 -0.29
CA THR A 198 7.42 -0.14 -0.43
C THR A 198 6.91 -0.44 -1.83
N GLY A 199 6.83 0.54 -2.72
CA GLY A 199 6.24 0.35 -4.04
C GLY A 199 4.72 0.57 -4.09
N GLN A 200 4.11 1.10 -3.03
CA GLN A 200 2.68 1.37 -3.02
C GLN A 200 2.31 2.41 -4.09
N ILE A 201 1.42 2.02 -5.01
CA ILE A 201 1.14 2.81 -6.23
C ILE A 201 0.56 4.20 -5.92
N GLY A 202 -0.22 4.35 -4.86
CA GLY A 202 -0.81 5.63 -4.47
C GLY A 202 0.23 6.66 -4.05
N SER A 203 1.23 6.26 -3.25
CA SER A 203 2.34 7.13 -2.84
C SER A 203 3.19 7.55 -4.04
N HIS A 204 3.51 6.60 -4.92
CA HIS A 204 4.31 6.87 -6.12
C HIS A 204 3.58 7.78 -7.12
N GLY A 205 2.35 7.43 -7.48
CA GLY A 205 1.51 8.25 -8.36
C GLY A 205 1.22 9.63 -7.76
N GLY A 206 1.02 9.71 -6.44
CA GLY A 206 0.83 10.96 -5.71
C GLY A 206 2.07 11.87 -5.75
N LEU A 207 3.28 11.30 -5.61
CA LEU A 207 4.51 12.06 -5.79
C LEU A 207 4.62 12.60 -7.23
N LEU A 208 4.47 11.75 -8.25
CA LEU A 208 4.58 12.16 -9.66
C LEU A 208 3.56 13.23 -10.02
N SER A 209 2.30 13.06 -9.60
CA SER A 209 1.23 14.03 -9.83
C SER A 209 1.49 15.37 -9.13
N ARG A 210 2.05 15.34 -7.91
CA ARG A 210 2.46 16.55 -7.20
C ARG A 210 3.57 17.28 -7.93
N LEU A 211 4.60 16.58 -8.40
CA LEU A 211 5.71 17.18 -9.15
C LEU A 211 5.20 17.90 -10.41
N GLU A 212 4.33 17.23 -11.16
CA GLU A 212 3.73 17.80 -12.36
C GLU A 212 2.93 19.08 -12.07
N ARG A 213 2.06 19.02 -11.05
CA ARG A 213 1.25 20.16 -10.63
C ARG A 213 2.10 21.34 -10.17
N ASP A 214 3.15 21.08 -9.39
CA ASP A 214 4.00 22.12 -8.83
C ASP A 214 4.88 22.78 -9.91
N HIS A 215 5.21 22.04 -10.99
CA HIS A 215 5.90 22.59 -12.16
C HIS A 215 4.97 23.34 -13.14
N TYR A 216 3.73 22.88 -13.29
CA TYR A 216 2.70 23.51 -14.14
C TYR A 216 1.45 23.91 -13.35
N PRO A 217 1.50 25.01 -12.56
CA PRO A 217 0.39 25.40 -11.68
C PRO A 217 -0.90 25.84 -12.42
N GLY A 218 -0.87 25.92 -13.76
CA GLY A 218 -1.98 26.37 -14.59
C GLY A 218 -3.02 25.31 -14.97
N ASN A 219 -2.79 24.02 -14.68
CA ASN A 219 -3.68 22.91 -15.04
C ASN A 219 -4.37 22.32 -13.81
N VAL A 220 -5.27 23.08 -13.19
CA VAL A 220 -6.25 22.54 -12.23
C VAL A 220 -7.61 22.55 -12.92
N HIS A 221 -8.04 21.40 -13.43
CA HIS A 221 -9.39 21.15 -13.94
C HIS A 221 -10.01 20.00 -13.17
#